data_AF-A0A2V7V7K5-F1
#
_entry.id   AF-A0A2V7V7K5-F1
#
_cell.length_a   1.000
_cell.length_b   1.000
_cell.length_c   1.000
_cell.angle_alpha   90.00
_cell.angle_beta   90.00
_cell.angle_gamma   90.00
#
_symmetry.space_group_name_H-M   'P 1'
#
loop_
_entity.id
_entity.type
_entity.pdbx_description
1 polymer ?
#
loop_
_entity_poly.entity_id
_entity_poly.type
_entity_poly.pdbx_seq_one_letter_code
_entity_poly.pdbx_strand_id
1 'polypeptide(L)'
;GIVNVSAKDRATGRSQAITITSSSGLAKDEVERMVQEASAHAEEDKRRRDEIETRNRADALIYTTEKTLQENKDKLSEADTRAVAEALEGARKAVETGDRERIEP
;
A
#
# COMPACT_ATOMS: atom_id res chain seq x y z
N GLY A 1 4.09 26.07 -13.28
CA GLY A 1 5.00 26.51 -14.37
C GLY A 1 4.33 27.62 -15.13
N ILE A 2 5.04 28.73 -15.39
CA ILE A 2 4.49 29.86 -16.14
C ILE A 2 4.32 29.40 -17.60
N VAL A 3 3.09 29.33 -18.08
CA VAL A 3 2.79 29.01 -19.48
C VAL A 3 2.91 30.30 -20.28
N ASN A 4 3.91 30.37 -21.16
CA ASN A 4 4.10 31.51 -22.05
C ASN A 4 3.39 31.23 -23.37
N VAL A 5 2.30 31.97 -23.64
CA VAL A 5 1.57 31.88 -24.92
C VAL A 5 1.93 33.09 -25.76
N SER A 6 2.50 32.87 -26.94
CA SER A 6 2.78 33.94 -27.92
C SER A 6 1.87 33.78 -29.13
N ALA A 7 1.26 34.88 -29.57
CA ALA A 7 0.43 34.93 -30.78
C ALA A 7 1.06 35.90 -31.79
N LYS A 8 1.21 35.45 -33.04
CA LYS A 8 1.79 36.24 -34.14
C LYS A 8 0.85 36.24 -35.34
N ASP A 9 0.50 37.43 -35.80
CA ASP A 9 -0.28 37.63 -37.02
C ASP A 9 0.63 37.39 -38.25
N ARG A 10 0.22 36.46 -39.12
CA ARG A 10 1.03 36.02 -40.27
C ARG A 10 0.99 36.98 -41.46
N ALA A 11 0.02 37.89 -41.53
CA ALA A 11 -0.12 38.84 -42.63
C ALA A 11 0.65 40.14 -42.37
N THR A 12 0.70 40.59 -41.11
CA THR A 12 1.37 41.86 -40.73
C THR A 12 2.70 41.67 -40.01
N GLY A 13 3.04 40.43 -39.63
CA GLY A 13 4.28 40.09 -38.92
C GLY A 13 4.34 40.57 -37.47
N ARG A 14 3.32 41.29 -37.00
CA ARG A 14 3.22 41.80 -35.63
C ARG A 14 2.93 40.64 -34.67
N SER A 15 3.65 40.62 -33.56
CA SER A 15 3.45 39.65 -32.47
C SER A 15 3.06 40.39 -31.20
N GLN A 16 2.11 39.84 -30.46
CA GLN A 16 1.77 40.28 -29.11
C GLN A 16 2.03 39.11 -28.17
N ALA A 17 2.88 39.34 -27.19
CA ALA A 17 3.16 38.37 -26.14
C ALA A 17 2.25 38.69 -24.95
N ILE A 18 1.35 37.77 -24.60
CA ILE A 18 0.51 37.87 -23.41
C ILE A 18 1.12 36.92 -22.38
N THR A 19 1.75 37.48 -21.36
CA THR A 19 2.27 36.67 -20.24
C THR A 19 1.12 36.41 -19.28
N ILE A 20 0.55 35.21 -19.33
CA ILE A 20 -0.46 34.78 -18.37
C ILE A 20 0.28 34.30 -17.11
N THR A 21 0.57 35.23 -16.20
CA THR A 21 0.95 34.86 -14.83
C THR A 21 -0.25 34.23 -14.17
N SER A 22 -0.17 32.92 -13.95
CA SER A 22 -1.19 32.12 -13.30
C SER A 22 -1.36 32.57 -11.85
N SER A 23 -2.24 33.54 -11.59
CA SER A 23 -2.68 33.88 -10.23
C SER A 23 -3.65 32.84 -9.64
N SER A 24 -3.73 31.66 -10.27
CA SER A 24 -4.58 30.51 -9.91
C SER A 24 -3.78 29.30 -9.43
N GLY A 25 -2.48 29.45 -9.17
CA GLY A 25 -1.69 28.42 -8.50
C GLY A 25 -1.94 28.48 -7.00
N LEU A 26 -2.09 27.31 -6.37
CA LEU A 26 -2.07 27.14 -4.92
C LEU A 26 -0.97 28.04 -4.32
N ALA A 27 -1.31 28.79 -3.26
CA ALA A 27 -0.32 29.60 -2.56
C ALA A 27 0.83 28.70 -2.08
N LYS A 28 2.06 29.24 -1.96
CA LYS A 28 3.20 28.44 -1.46
C LYS A 28 2.88 27.70 -0.16
N ASP A 29 2.19 28.37 0.75
CA ASP A 29 1.75 27.80 2.03
C ASP A 29 0.76 26.64 1.86
N GLU A 30 -0.08 26.71 0.83
CA GLU A 30 -1.04 25.66 0.50
C GLU A 30 -0.35 24.45 -0.15
N VAL A 31 0.67 24.70 -0.98
CA VAL A 31 1.54 23.65 -1.52
C VAL A 31 2.30 22.93 -0.40
N GLU A 32 2.87 23.68 0.55
CA GLU A 32 3.60 23.09 1.68
C GLU A 32 2.68 22.25 2.58
N ARG A 33 1.46 22.75 2.87
CA ARG A 33 0.44 21.99 3.60
C ARG A 33 0.06 20.70 2.86
N MET A 34 -0.20 20.77 1.55
CA MET A 34 -0.54 19.59 0.75
C MET A 34 0.59 18.56 0.69
N VAL A 35 1.85 19.01 0.68
CA VAL A 35 3.01 18.10 0.72
C VAL A 35 3.12 17.39 2.07
N GLN A 36 2.89 18.10 3.18
CA GLN A 36 2.87 17.49 4.52
C GLN A 36 1.72 16.50 4.68
N GLU A 37 0.51 16.87 4.26
CA GLU A 37 -0.67 15.99 4.27
C GLU A 37 -0.43 14.75 3.41
N ALA A 38 0.11 14.90 2.20
CA ALA A 38 0.45 13.78 1.33
C ALA A 38 1.48 12.83 1.97
N SER A 39 2.48 13.37 2.67
CA SER A 39 3.48 12.56 3.37
C SER A 39 2.87 11.80 4.55
N ALA A 40 1.97 12.43 5.32
CA ALA A 40 1.30 11.79 6.44
C ALA A 40 0.39 10.64 5.97
N HIS A 41 -0.35 10.85 4.89
CA HIS A 41 -1.19 9.79 4.30
C HIS A 41 -0.37 8.69 3.63
N ALA A 42 0.78 9.00 3.04
CA ALA A 42 1.67 7.99 2.47
C ALA A 42 2.19 7.01 3.53
N GLU A 43 2.49 7.48 4.75
CA GLU A 43 2.86 6.58 5.86
C GLU A 43 1.68 5.74 6.35
N GLU A 44 0.49 6.32 6.44
CA GLU A 44 -0.72 5.59 6.84
C GLU A 44 -1.09 4.51 5.83
N ASP A 45 -1.06 4.83 4.53
CA ASP A 45 -1.31 3.89 3.45
C ASP A 45 -0.25 2.78 3.41
N LYS A 46 1.02 3.12 3.69
CA LYS A 46 2.09 2.13 3.81
C LYS A 46 1.84 1.18 4.97
N ARG A 47 1.49 1.70 6.16
CA ARG A 47 1.17 0.85 7.33
C ARG A 47 0.00 -0.08 7.05
N ARG A 48 -1.08 0.42 6.45
CA ARG A 48 -2.25 -0.39 6.07
C ARG A 48 -1.90 -1.45 5.03
N ARG A 49 -1.08 -1.09 4.02
CA ARG A 49 -0.61 -2.04 3.02
C ARG A 49 0.22 -3.14 3.67
N ASP A 50 1.15 -2.79 4.55
CA ASP A 50 2.01 -3.75 5.23
C ASP A 50 1.18 -4.69 6.13
N GLU A 51 0.16 -4.18 6.84
CA GLU A 51 -0.77 -5.00 7.64
C GLU A 51 -1.51 -6.03 6.77
N ILE A 52 -2.06 -5.57 5.63
CA ILE A 52 -2.76 -6.45 4.68
C ILE A 52 -1.79 -7.48 4.09
N GLU A 53 -0.56 -7.07 3.77
CA GLU A 53 0.46 -7.97 3.23
C GLU A 53 0.88 -9.04 4.24
N THR A 54 1.13 -8.65 5.49
CA THR A 54 1.42 -9.57 6.60
C THR A 54 0.26 -10.56 6.79
N ARG A 55 -0.98 -10.08 6.78
CA ARG A 55 -2.18 -10.93 6.86
C ARG A 55 -2.26 -11.94 5.71
N ASN A 56 -2.08 -11.48 4.48
CA ASN A 56 -2.12 -12.32 3.29
C ASN A 56 -1.01 -13.37 3.27
N ARG A 57 0.20 -13.02 3.69
CA ARG A 57 1.33 -13.96 3.81
C ARG A 57 1.03 -15.05 4.84
N ALA A 58 0.45 -14.67 5.97
CA ALA A 58 0.08 -15.61 7.02
C ALA A 58 -1.05 -16.55 6.59
N ASP A 59 -2.10 -16.04 5.96
CA ASP A 59 -3.18 -16.86 5.39
C ASP A 59 -2.65 -17.84 4.33
N ALA A 60 -1.76 -17.38 3.45
CA ALA A 60 -1.12 -18.24 2.46
C ALA A 60 -0.28 -19.35 3.11
N LEU A 61 0.45 -19.03 4.16
CA LEU A 61 1.24 -20.00 4.92
C LEU A 61 0.35 -21.02 5.62
N ILE A 62 -0.70 -20.58 6.33
CA ILE A 62 -1.69 -21.44 7.00
C ILE A 62 -2.29 -22.41 5.98
N TYR A 63 -2.74 -21.91 4.83
CA TYR A 63 -3.33 -22.74 3.78
C TYR A 63 -2.34 -23.78 3.24
N THR A 64 -1.09 -23.38 3.00
CA THR A 64 -0.05 -24.27 2.48
C THR A 64 0.27 -25.36 3.49
N THR A 65 0.45 -25.00 4.77
CA THR A 65 0.72 -25.93 5.85
C THR A 65 -0.45 -26.88 6.10
N GLU A 66 -1.69 -26.41 6.06
CA GLU A 66 -2.88 -27.25 6.19
C GLU A 66 -3.00 -28.24 5.04
N LYS A 67 -2.75 -27.80 3.80
CA LYS A 67 -2.74 -28.68 2.63
C LYS A 67 -1.65 -29.74 2.75
N THR A 68 -0.42 -29.35 3.10
CA THR A 68 0.69 -30.29 3.31
C THR A 68 0.37 -31.28 4.43
N LEU A 69 -0.27 -30.83 5.51
CA LEU A 69 -0.69 -31.68 6.61
C LEU A 69 -1.73 -32.71 6.15
N GLN A 70 -2.74 -32.30 5.38
CA GLN A 70 -3.74 -33.21 4.84
C GLN A 70 -3.13 -34.24 3.88
N GLU A 71 -2.22 -33.82 3.00
CA GLU A 71 -1.56 -34.71 2.02
C GLU A 71 -0.60 -35.71 2.66
N ASN A 72 -0.04 -35.40 3.84
CA ASN A 72 0.94 -36.24 4.54
C ASN A 72 0.38 -36.85 5.83
N LYS A 73 -0.91 -36.69 6.11
CA LYS A 73 -1.54 -37.14 7.37
C LYS A 73 -1.31 -38.62 7.64
N ASP A 74 -1.34 -39.44 6.59
CA ASP A 74 -1.15 -40.89 6.68
C ASP A 74 0.32 -41.30 6.91
N LYS A 75 1.26 -40.35 6.77
CA LYS A 75 2.71 -40.55 6.95
C LYS A 75 3.24 -39.90 8.23
N LEU A 76 2.39 -39.12 8.93
CA LEU A 76 2.73 -38.41 10.15
C LEU A 76 2.16 -39.13 11.36
N SER A 77 2.82 -38.99 12.52
CA SER A 77 2.26 -39.50 13.76
C SER A 77 1.02 -38.69 14.16
N GLU A 78 0.10 -39.28 14.92
CA GLU A 78 -1.05 -38.54 15.48
C GLU A 78 -0.59 -37.38 16.38
N ALA A 79 0.53 -37.55 17.09
CA ALA A 79 1.09 -36.51 17.95
C ALA A 79 1.57 -35.30 17.14
N ASP A 80 2.31 -35.53 16.05
CA ASP A 80 2.78 -34.44 15.17
C ASP A 80 1.61 -33.77 14.45
N THR A 81 0.64 -34.57 13.98
CA THR A 81 -0.56 -34.07 13.31
C THR A 81 -1.35 -33.14 14.24
N ARG A 82 -1.49 -33.52 15.51
CA ARG A 82 -2.20 -32.73 16.51
C ARG A 82 -1.44 -31.46 16.87
N ALA A 83 -0.12 -31.53 17.05
CA ALA A 83 0.71 -30.36 17.32
C ALA A 83 0.65 -29.33 16.19
N VAL A 84 0.70 -29.77 14.93
CA VAL A 84 0.57 -28.88 13.77
C VAL A 84 -0.84 -28.31 13.65
N ALA A 85 -1.88 -29.10 13.94
CA ALA A 85 -3.26 -28.61 13.92
C ALA A 85 -3.52 -27.53 14.99
N GLU A 86 -2.99 -27.71 16.21
CA GLU A 86 -3.07 -26.73 17.29
C GLU A 86 -2.30 -25.44 16.93
N ALA A 87 -1.12 -25.57 16.33
CA ALA A 87 -0.35 -24.42 15.83
C ALA A 87 -1.08 -23.66 14.70
N LEU A 88 -1.73 -24.39 13.78
CA LEU A 88 -2.55 -23.81 12.71
C LEU A 88 -3.76 -23.04 13.26
N GLU A 89 -4.42 -23.58 14.29
CA GLU A 89 -5.54 -22.89 14.94
C GLU A 89 -5.06 -21.61 15.65
N GLY A 90 -3.90 -21.67 16.32
CA GLY A 90 -3.26 -20.50 16.93
C GLY A 90 -2.91 -19.42 15.89
N ALA A 91 -2.33 -19.82 14.75
CA ALA A 91 -2.01 -18.92 13.66
C ALA A 91 -3.26 -18.28 13.04
N ARG A 92 -4.33 -19.05 12.81
CA ARG A 92 -5.63 -18.52 12.32
C ARG A 92 -6.19 -17.46 13.26
N LYS A 93 -6.18 -17.71 14.57
CA LYS A 93 -6.63 -16.74 15.58
C LYS A 93 -5.77 -15.48 15.61
N ALA A 94 -4.45 -15.60 15.46
CA ALA A 94 -3.53 -14.46 15.38
C ALA A 94 -3.83 -13.58 14.14
N VAL A 95 -4.11 -14.21 13.00
CA VAL A 95 -4.50 -13.51 11.76
C VAL A 95 -5.86 -12.83 11.87
N GLU A 96 -6.86 -13.45 12.52
CA GLU A 96 -8.18 -12.83 12.75
C GLU A 96 -8.12 -11.65 13.71
N THR A 97 -7.27 -11.72 14.74
CA THR A 97 -7.12 -10.66 15.74
C THR A 97 -6.25 -9.49 15.26
N GLY A 98 -5.61 -9.61 14.08
CA GLY A 98 -4.73 -8.57 13.53
C GLY A 98 -3.47 -8.35 14.36
N ASP A 99 -3.08 -9.35 15.15
CA ASP A 99 -2.01 -9.25 16.13
C ASP A 99 -0.65 -9.37 15.42
N ARG A 100 -0.16 -8.24 14.90
CA ARG A 100 1.00 -8.17 14.01
C ARG A 100 2.28 -8.77 14.61
N GLU A 101 2.46 -8.64 15.92
CA GLU A 101 3.57 -9.25 16.69
C GLU A 101 3.49 -10.78 16.79
N ARG A 102 2.32 -11.37 16.54
CA ARG A 102 2.15 -12.83 16.50
C ARG A 102 2.22 -13.40 15.08
N ILE A 103 2.15 -12.55 14.07
CA ILE A 103 2.18 -12.96 12.65
C ILE A 103 3.59 -12.87 12.07
N GLU A 104 4.42 -11.93 12.53
CA GLU A 104 5.85 -11.91 12.24
C GLU A 104 6.66 -12.46 13.43
N PRO A 105 7.54 -13.46 13.23
CA PRO A 105 8.46 -13.96 14.26
C PRO A 105 9.68 -13.05 14.52
#